data_AF-A0A519S494-F1
#
_entry.id   AF-A0A519S494-F1
#
_cell.length_a   1.000
_cell.length_b   1.000
_cell.length_c   1.000
_cell.angle_alpha   90.00
_cell.angle_beta   90.00
_cell.angle_gamma   90.00
#
_symmetry.space_group_name_H-M   'P 1'
#
loop_
_entity.id
_entity.type
_entity.pdbx_description
1 polymer ?
#
loop_
_entity_poly.entity_id
_entity_poly.type
_entity_poly.pdbx_seq_one_letter_code
_entity_poly.pdbx_strand_id
1 'polypeptide(L)'
;SDYKKNGMFITESNSVNFNYEPVASVAAMQISGYLPSDKMQKTFTEDVYGSSSTASPVLSKKFLEASREQVLDELCKKAKQIGANGILNLQIKYIPATTESYSGYEASGMAIKK
;
A
#
# COMPACT_ATOMS: atom_id res chain seq x y z
N SER A 1 -14.56 11.17 10.92
CA SER A 1 -13.31 10.90 10.19
C SER A 1 -12.15 10.83 11.16
N ASP A 2 -11.75 9.61 11.53
CA ASP A 2 -10.77 9.31 12.59
C ASP A 2 -9.38 9.91 12.37
N TYR A 3 -9.03 10.24 11.12
CA TYR A 3 -7.77 10.93 10.77
C TYR A 3 -7.65 12.34 11.40
N LYS A 4 -8.76 13.08 11.52
CA LYS A 4 -8.75 14.41 12.18
C LYS A 4 -8.49 14.30 13.69
N LYS A 5 -8.92 13.20 14.32
CA LYS A 5 -8.66 12.93 15.75
C LYS A 5 -7.18 12.57 15.99
N ASN A 6 -6.53 12.00 14.99
CA ASN A 6 -5.12 11.63 14.99
C ASN A 6 -4.16 12.78 14.58
N GLY A 7 -4.65 14.03 14.59
CA GLY A 7 -3.86 15.22 14.26
C GLY A 7 -3.47 15.33 12.79
N MET A 8 -4.07 14.52 11.90
CA MET A 8 -3.78 14.53 10.47
C MET A 8 -4.89 15.25 9.71
N PHE A 9 -4.53 16.34 9.04
CA PHE A 9 -5.44 17.02 8.11
C PHE A 9 -5.38 16.34 6.74
N ILE A 10 -6.52 15.94 6.17
CA ILE A 10 -6.55 15.30 4.85
C ILE A 10 -7.60 15.99 4.01
N THR A 11 -7.25 16.34 2.77
CA THR A 11 -8.20 16.87 1.79
C THR A 11 -7.83 16.46 0.37
N GLU A 12 -8.84 16.22 -0.45
CA GLU A 12 -8.72 16.03 -1.90
C GLU A 12 -8.58 17.38 -2.62
N SER A 13 -8.88 18.49 -1.94
CA SER A 13 -8.76 19.83 -2.52
C SER A 13 -7.30 20.23 -2.74
N ASN A 14 -7.05 20.94 -3.84
CA ASN A 14 -5.73 21.47 -4.17
C ASN A 14 -5.33 22.70 -3.33
N SER A 15 -6.29 23.39 -2.73
CA SER A 15 -6.05 24.61 -1.96
C SER A 15 -6.77 24.57 -0.62
N VAL A 16 -6.16 25.21 0.37
CA VAL A 16 -6.64 25.34 1.75
C VAL A 16 -6.43 26.77 2.23
N ASN A 17 -7.31 27.24 3.12
CA ASN A 17 -7.30 28.62 3.59
C ASN A 17 -6.44 28.82 4.86
N PHE A 18 -5.32 28.11 4.96
CA PHE A 18 -4.36 28.24 6.05
C PHE A 18 -2.94 28.15 5.50
N ASN A 19 -1.98 28.78 6.19
CA ASN A 19 -0.58 28.66 5.84
C ASN A 19 -0.06 27.26 6.16
N TYR A 20 0.75 26.71 5.28
CA TYR A 20 1.40 25.41 5.44
C TYR A 20 2.76 25.41 4.75
N GLU A 21 3.66 24.56 5.25
CA GLU A 21 4.94 24.27 4.63
C GLU A 21 4.84 22.94 3.88
N PRO A 22 5.17 22.88 2.57
CA PRO A 22 5.26 21.62 1.86
C PRO A 22 6.47 20.82 2.38
N VAL A 23 6.23 19.57 2.78
CA VAL A 23 7.28 18.69 3.30
C VAL A 23 7.78 17.76 2.21
N ALA A 24 6.88 16.96 1.62
CA ALA A 24 7.22 16.04 0.54
C ALA A 24 5.97 15.56 -0.21
N SER A 25 6.17 14.93 -1.37
CA SER A 25 5.12 14.12 -2.00
C SER A 25 5.12 12.72 -1.37
N VAL A 26 3.94 12.21 -1.02
CA VAL A 26 3.78 10.86 -0.46
C VAL A 26 2.86 10.03 -1.34
N ALA A 27 3.24 8.77 -1.52
CA ALA A 27 2.46 7.78 -2.23
C ALA A 27 2.47 6.45 -1.48
N ALA A 28 1.33 5.76 -1.53
CA ALA A 28 1.16 4.42 -1.02
C ALA A 28 0.35 3.61 -2.04
N MET A 29 0.76 2.38 -2.26
CA MET A 29 0.10 1.47 -3.17
C MET A 29 -0.05 0.13 -2.47
N GLN A 30 -1.27 -0.39 -2.46
CA GLN A 30 -1.53 -1.76 -2.02
C GLN A 30 -2.20 -2.53 -3.13
N ILE A 31 -1.66 -3.71 -3.39
CA ILE A 31 -2.20 -4.68 -4.34
C ILE A 31 -2.81 -5.82 -3.53
N SER A 32 -3.98 -6.26 -3.94
CA SER A 32 -4.60 -7.47 -3.39
C SER A 32 -3.72 -8.67 -3.73
N GLY A 33 -3.77 -9.72 -2.92
CA GLY A 33 -2.96 -10.89 -3.20
C GLY A 33 -3.14 -12.00 -2.20
N TYR A 34 -2.48 -13.11 -2.47
CA TYR A 34 -2.43 -14.22 -1.53
C TYR A 34 -1.28 -14.00 -0.56
N LEU A 35 -1.56 -14.16 0.73
CA LEU A 35 -0.51 -14.19 1.73
C LEU A 35 0.39 -15.42 1.47
N PRO A 36 1.72 -15.29 1.53
CA PRO A 36 2.58 -16.47 1.54
C PRO A 36 2.20 -17.33 2.74
N SER A 37 1.96 -18.63 2.53
CA SER A 37 1.80 -19.56 3.65
C SER A 37 3.14 -19.71 4.36
N ASP A 38 3.09 -19.83 5.67
CA ASP A 38 4.22 -20.24 6.52
C ASP A 38 4.72 -21.67 6.20
N LYS A 39 3.98 -22.41 5.35
CA LYS A 39 4.33 -23.74 4.89
C LYS A 39 5.02 -23.69 3.52
N MET A 40 6.32 -23.93 3.50
CA MET A 40 7.07 -24.27 2.29
C MET A 40 6.64 -25.66 1.80
N GLN A 41 6.16 -25.81 0.55
CA GLN A 41 6.14 -27.12 -0.10
C GLN A 41 7.47 -27.29 -0.82
N LYS A 42 8.21 -28.34 -0.43
CA LYS A 42 9.27 -28.87 -1.27
C LYS A 42 8.60 -29.63 -2.42
N THR A 43 8.61 -29.05 -3.61
CA THR A 43 8.35 -29.82 -4.82
C THR A 43 9.66 -30.51 -5.18
N PHE A 44 9.67 -31.84 -5.13
CA PHE A 44 10.76 -32.64 -5.70
C PHE A 44 10.46 -32.83 -7.19
N THR A 45 11.19 -32.15 -8.06
CA THR A 45 11.27 -32.52 -9.47
C THR A 45 12.38 -33.56 -9.58
N GLU A 46 12.03 -34.84 -9.71
CA GLU A 46 13.01 -35.89 -10.02
C GLU A 46 13.34 -35.84 -11.52
N ASP A 47 14.24 -34.94 -11.90
CA ASP A 47 14.90 -35.01 -13.20
C ASP A 47 16.13 -35.92 -13.09
N VAL A 48 16.24 -36.89 -14.01
CA VAL A 48 17.28 -37.95 -14.09
C VAL A 48 18.73 -37.42 -14.12
N TYR A 49 18.94 -36.11 -14.33
CA TYR A 49 20.25 -35.48 -14.51
C TYR A 49 20.73 -34.57 -13.37
N GLY A 50 20.05 -34.53 -12.22
CA GLY A 50 20.59 -33.85 -11.03
C GLY A 50 19.49 -33.19 -10.21
N SER A 51 19.43 -33.57 -8.93
CA SER A 51 18.42 -33.08 -8.01
C SER A 51 18.70 -31.61 -7.63
N SER A 52 17.97 -30.68 -8.21
CA SER A 52 17.89 -29.29 -7.74
C SER A 52 16.59 -29.10 -6.96
N SER A 53 16.71 -28.90 -5.64
CA SER A 53 15.56 -28.60 -4.77
C SER A 53 15.16 -27.12 -4.90
N THR A 54 14.10 -26.82 -5.66
CA THR A 54 13.53 -25.47 -5.72
C THR A 54 12.39 -25.38 -4.70
N ALA A 55 12.63 -24.69 -3.59
CA ALA A 55 11.61 -24.43 -2.58
C ALA A 55 10.71 -23.28 -3.04
N SER A 56 9.51 -23.60 -3.54
CA SER A 56 8.50 -22.59 -3.88
C SER A 56 7.56 -22.38 -2.68
N PRO A 57 7.34 -21.13 -2.23
CA PRO A 57 6.38 -20.86 -1.16
C PRO A 57 4.96 -21.21 -1.62
N VAL A 58 4.21 -21.96 -0.80
CA VAL A 58 2.80 -22.25 -1.08
C VAL A 58 1.99 -20.99 -0.79
N LEU A 59 1.27 -20.47 -1.78
CA LEU A 59 0.35 -19.35 -1.55
C LEU A 59 -0.79 -19.83 -0.63
N SER A 60 -1.04 -19.09 0.45
CA SER A 60 -2.15 -19.38 1.37
C SER A 60 -3.49 -19.22 0.66
N LYS A 61 -4.49 -20.02 1.02
CA LYS A 61 -5.89 -19.84 0.56
C LYS A 61 -6.57 -18.52 0.99
N LYS A 62 -5.87 -17.66 1.75
CA LYS A 62 -6.42 -16.39 2.24
C LYS A 62 -6.06 -15.27 1.27
N PHE A 63 -7.00 -14.93 0.41
CA PHE A 63 -6.93 -13.73 -0.43
C PHE A 63 -7.14 -12.51 0.46
N LEU A 64 -6.21 -11.55 0.40
CA LEU A 64 -6.34 -10.27 1.07
C LEU A 64 -6.69 -9.22 0.01
N GLU A 65 -7.89 -8.67 0.08
CA GLU A 65 -8.27 -7.50 -0.73
C GLU A 65 -7.59 -6.25 -0.19
N ALA A 66 -7.00 -5.47 -1.10
CA ALA A 66 -6.52 -4.13 -0.76
C ALA A 66 -7.71 -3.23 -0.47
N SER A 67 -7.80 -2.69 0.75
CA SER A 67 -8.79 -1.66 1.06
C SER A 67 -8.21 -0.26 0.87
N ARG A 68 -9.06 0.65 0.35
CA ARG A 68 -8.84 2.11 0.38
C ARG A 68 -8.42 2.61 1.77
N GLU A 69 -8.98 2.05 2.85
CA GLU A 69 -8.66 2.48 4.21
C GLU A 69 -7.23 2.09 4.59
N GLN A 70 -6.74 0.93 4.16
CA GLN A 70 -5.39 0.47 4.45
C GLN A 70 -4.35 1.31 3.69
N VAL A 71 -4.62 1.63 2.44
CA VAL A 71 -3.75 2.51 1.64
C VAL A 71 -3.68 3.90 2.25
N LEU A 72 -4.81 4.45 2.70
CA LEU A 72 -4.85 5.75 3.38
C LEU A 72 -4.13 5.75 4.72
N ASP A 73 -4.26 4.67 5.51
CA ASP A 73 -3.53 4.51 6.76
C ASP A 73 -2.01 4.46 6.52
N GLU A 74 -1.57 3.71 5.51
CA GLU A 74 -0.16 3.64 5.14
C GLU A 74 0.37 4.99 4.63
N LEU A 75 -0.40 5.69 3.80
CA LEU A 75 -0.10 7.05 3.35
C LEU A 75 0.05 8.01 4.54
N CYS A 76 -0.88 7.95 5.50
CA CYS A 76 -0.83 8.75 6.72
C CYS A 76 0.38 8.41 7.58
N LYS A 77 0.73 7.13 7.72
CA LYS A 77 1.92 6.70 8.47
C LYS A 77 3.18 7.25 7.83
N LYS A 78 3.33 7.14 6.50
CA LYS A 78 4.46 7.73 5.75
C LYS A 78 4.54 9.24 5.96
N ALA A 79 3.42 9.95 5.87
CA ALA A 79 3.36 11.39 6.13
C ALA A 79 3.79 11.75 7.58
N LYS A 80 3.33 10.98 8.58
CA LYS A 80 3.76 11.19 9.97
C LYS A 80 5.25 10.93 10.18
N GLN A 81 5.81 9.90 9.53
CA GLN A 81 7.23 9.55 9.64
C GLN A 81 8.14 10.67 9.13
N ILE A 82 7.70 11.42 8.13
CA ILE A 82 8.43 12.59 7.62
C ILE A 82 8.09 13.89 8.36
N GLY A 83 7.35 13.82 9.47
CA GLY A 83 7.02 14.98 10.30
C GLY A 83 5.90 15.87 9.75
N ALA A 84 5.12 15.39 8.78
CA ALA A 84 3.95 16.08 8.27
C ALA A 84 2.73 15.84 9.18
N ASN A 85 1.85 16.84 9.22
CA ASN A 85 0.58 16.81 9.96
C ASN A 85 -0.63 17.07 9.05
N GLY A 86 -0.42 17.11 7.73
CA GLY A 86 -1.49 17.09 6.76
C GLY A 86 -1.08 16.50 5.41
N ILE A 87 -2.09 16.17 4.62
CA ILE A 87 -2.02 15.71 3.24
C ILE A 87 -3.02 16.53 2.43
N LEU A 88 -2.52 17.27 1.44
CA LEU A 88 -3.32 18.02 0.47
C LEU A 88 -3.30 17.30 -0.88
N ASN A 89 -4.28 17.64 -1.73
CA ASN A 89 -4.39 17.06 -3.08
C ASN A 89 -4.36 15.53 -3.04
N LEU A 90 -5.11 14.93 -2.10
CA LEU A 90 -5.25 13.49 -2.03
C LEU A 90 -5.92 12.98 -3.30
N GLN A 91 -5.29 12.01 -3.95
CA GLN A 91 -5.82 11.29 -5.10
C GLN A 91 -5.78 9.79 -4.80
N ILE A 92 -6.92 9.11 -4.97
CA ILE A 92 -7.01 7.65 -4.85
C ILE A 92 -7.39 7.09 -6.22
N LYS A 93 -6.53 6.24 -6.77
CA LYS A 93 -6.74 5.54 -8.03
C LYS A 93 -6.97 4.06 -7.76
N TYR A 94 -7.95 3.49 -8.45
CA TYR A 94 -8.16 2.05 -8.49
C TYR A 94 -7.30 1.43 -9.59
N ILE A 95 -6.52 0.41 -9.24
CA ILE A 95 -5.74 -0.39 -10.18
C ILE A 95 -6.55 -1.65 -10.47
N PRO A 96 -7.10 -1.82 -11.68
CA PRO A 96 -7.85 -3.02 -12.02
C PRO A 96 -6.92 -4.23 -12.11
N ALA A 97 -7.45 -5.42 -11.80
CA ALA A 97 -6.72 -6.67 -12.01
C ALA A 97 -6.50 -6.89 -13.51
N THR A 98 -5.27 -7.23 -13.88
CA THR A 98 -4.89 -7.68 -15.23
C THR A 98 -4.54 -9.16 -15.19
N THR A 99 -4.26 -9.77 -16.35
CA THR A 99 -3.78 -11.16 -16.43
C THR A 99 -2.46 -11.40 -15.67
N GLU A 100 -1.71 -10.34 -15.37
CA GLU A 100 -0.38 -10.41 -14.74
C GLU A 100 -0.34 -9.75 -13.34
N SER A 101 -1.43 -9.12 -12.90
CA SER A 101 -1.47 -8.40 -11.62
C SER A 101 -2.86 -8.37 -11.01
N TYR A 102 -2.90 -8.47 -9.68
CA TYR A 102 -4.14 -8.36 -8.92
C TYR A 102 -4.62 -6.91 -8.83
N SER A 103 -5.90 -6.72 -8.51
CA SER A 103 -6.48 -5.39 -8.31
C SER A 103 -5.92 -4.73 -7.05
N GLY A 104 -5.88 -3.41 -7.03
CA GLY A 104 -5.33 -2.65 -5.92
C GLY A 104 -5.82 -1.21 -5.87
N TYR A 105 -5.27 -0.47 -4.92
CA TYR A 105 -5.49 0.96 -4.79
C TYR A 105 -4.14 1.67 -4.64
N GLU A 106 -4.00 2.79 -5.34
CA GLU A 106 -2.90 3.73 -5.19
C GLU A 106 -3.46 5.02 -4.60
N ALA A 107 -2.88 5.51 -3.52
CA ALA A 107 -3.14 6.85 -3.01
C ALA A 107 -1.87 7.68 -3.12
N SER A 108 -2.05 8.94 -3.49
CA SER A 108 -0.98 9.93 -3.54
C SER A 108 -1.46 11.28 -3.04
N GLY A 109 -0.54 12.11 -2.57
CA GLY A 109 -0.83 13.46 -2.14
C GLY A 109 0.40 14.22 -1.68
N MET A 110 0.24 15.50 -1.40
CA MET A 110 1.31 16.35 -0.88
C MET A 110 1.25 16.40 0.64
N ALA A 111 2.28 15.88 1.30
CA ALA A 111 2.44 15.97 2.73
C ALA A 111 2.88 17.40 3.12
N ILE A 112 2.18 17.97 4.08
CA ILE A 112 2.38 19.35 4.54
C ILE A 112 2.52 19.42 6.06
N LYS A 113 3.12 20.51 6.53
CA LYS A 113 3.18 20.89 7.94
C LYS A 113 2.46 22.22 8.15
N LYS A 114 1.41 22.22 8.97
CA LYS A 114 0.65 23.40 9.39
C LYS A 114 0.89 23.74 10.86
#